data_AF-A0A377KBX2-F1
#
_entry.id   AF-A0A377KBX2-F1
#
_cell.length_a   1.000
_cell.length_b   1.000
_cell.length_c   1.000
_cell.angle_alpha   90.00
_cell.angle_beta   90.00
_cell.angle_gamma   90.00
#
_symmetry.space_group_name_H-M   'P 1'
#
loop_
_entity.id
_entity.type
_entity.pdbx_description
1 polymer ?
#
loop_
_entity_poly.entity_id
_entity_poly.type
_entity_poly.pdbx_seq_one_letter_code
_entity_poly.pdbx_strand_id
1 'polypeptide(L)'
;MHWQMKGKSRVFAAASLTNAMQDIATQYKKEKGVDVVSSFASSSTLARQIEAGAPADLFISADQKWMDYAVDKKAIDTASRQTLLAIAWSL
;
A
#
# COMPACT_ATOMS: atom_id res chain seq x y z
N MET A 1 22.36 5.77 -2.66
CA MET A 1 21.19 4.95 -3.07
C MET A 1 20.29 5.83 -3.91
N HIS A 2 20.28 5.60 -5.23
CA HIS A 2 19.57 6.42 -6.21
C HIS A 2 18.18 5.79 -6.41
N TRP A 3 17.14 6.28 -5.72
CA TRP A 3 15.77 5.90 -6.06
C TRP A 3 15.38 6.65 -7.33
N GLN A 4 15.62 6.03 -8.50
CA GLN A 4 15.04 6.48 -9.76
C GLN A 4 13.55 6.16 -9.74
N MET A 5 12.73 7.12 -9.29
CA MET A 5 11.28 7.11 -9.54
C MET A 5 10.99 7.52 -11.00
N LYS A 6 11.63 6.85 -11.96
CA LYS A 6 11.29 6.92 -13.39
C LYS A 6 10.67 5.59 -13.78
N GLY A 7 9.45 5.36 -13.32
CA GLY A 7 8.73 4.13 -13.64
C GLY A 7 7.62 3.88 -12.63
N LYS A 8 6.40 3.83 -13.16
CA LYS A 8 5.18 3.25 -12.58
C LYS A 8 5.31 2.60 -11.19
N SER A 9 4.58 3.12 -10.19
CA SER A 9 4.45 2.53 -8.85
C SER A 9 3.16 1.71 -8.75
N ARG A 10 3.26 0.44 -8.34
CA ARG A 10 2.13 -0.47 -8.13
C ARG A 10 1.67 -0.42 -6.68
N VAL A 11 0.42 -0.01 -6.48
CA VAL A 11 -0.15 0.13 -5.14
C VAL A 11 -1.28 -0.87 -4.95
N PHE A 12 -1.19 -1.72 -3.94
CA PHE A 12 -2.30 -2.54 -3.49
C PHE A 12 -2.99 -1.81 -2.35
N ALA A 13 -4.25 -1.43 -2.53
CA ALA A 13 -4.98 -0.64 -1.55
C ALA A 13 -6.35 -1.26 -1.26
N ALA A 14 -6.77 -1.22 0.00
CA ALA A 14 -8.11 -1.64 0.39
C ALA A 14 -9.18 -0.90 -0.43
N ALA A 15 -10.24 -1.62 -0.83
CA ALA A 15 -11.27 -1.08 -1.72
C ALA A 15 -11.93 0.21 -1.22
N SER A 16 -12.03 0.41 0.10
CA SER A 16 -12.54 1.64 0.71
C SER A 16 -11.71 2.89 0.41
N LEU A 17 -10.45 2.73 -0.03
CA LEU A 17 -9.53 3.82 -0.34
C LEU A 17 -9.54 4.23 -1.82
N THR A 18 -10.43 3.65 -2.64
CA THR A 18 -10.44 3.84 -4.10
C THR A 18 -10.43 5.32 -4.51
N ASN A 19 -11.38 6.11 -4.01
CA ASN A 19 -11.53 7.52 -4.40
C ASN A 19 -10.31 8.34 -3.95
N ALA A 20 -9.89 8.20 -2.70
CA ALA A 20 -8.73 8.90 -2.16
C ALA A 20 -7.44 8.58 -2.93
N MET A 21 -7.24 7.31 -3.31
CA MET A 21 -6.09 6.88 -4.09
C MET A 21 -6.12 7.40 -5.53
N GLN A 22 -7.29 7.57 -6.14
CA GLN A 22 -7.42 8.19 -7.46
C GLN A 22 -7.03 9.67 -7.44
N ASP A 23 -7.46 10.39 -6.41
CA ASP A 23 -7.10 11.80 -6.20
C ASP A 23 -5.58 11.94 -5.98
N ILE A 24 -5.01 11.11 -5.09
CA ILE A 24 -3.57 11.06 -4.83
C ILE A 24 -2.80 10.71 -6.09
N ALA A 25 -3.22 9.69 -6.85
CA ALA A 25 -2.54 9.29 -8.09
C ALA A 25 -2.49 10.44 -9.11
N THR A 26 -3.59 11.17 -9.25
CA THR A 26 -3.67 12.33 -10.15
C THR A 26 -2.70 13.43 -9.72
N GLN A 27 -2.66 13.75 -8.42
CA GLN A 27 -1.78 14.78 -7.90
C GLN A 27 -0.31 14.37 -7.96
N TYR A 28 0.00 13.14 -7.57
CA TYR A 28 1.37 12.60 -7.54
C TYR A 28 1.97 12.54 -8.95
N LYS A 29 1.16 12.20 -9.96
CA LYS A 29 1.57 12.26 -11.37
C LYS A 29 1.92 13.68 -11.81
N LYS A 30 1.11 14.67 -11.43
CA LYS A 30 1.37 16.09 -11.77
C LYS A 30 2.65 16.60 -11.11
N GLU A 31 2.88 16.27 -9.84
CA GLU A 31 4.01 16.80 -9.08
C GLU A 31 5.33 16.07 -9.34
N LYS A 32 5.29 14.75 -9.49
CA LYS A 32 6.49 13.90 -9.52
C LYS A 32 6.70 13.19 -10.85
N GLY A 33 5.73 13.22 -11.77
CA GLY A 33 5.80 12.53 -13.05
C GLY A 33 5.75 11.00 -12.93
N VAL A 34 5.28 10.47 -11.78
CA VAL A 34 5.19 9.03 -11.52
C VAL A 34 3.76 8.55 -11.75
N ASP A 35 3.59 7.50 -12.54
CA ASP A 35 2.31 6.83 -12.71
C ASP A 35 2.02 5.90 -11.52
N VAL A 36 0.96 6.17 -10.77
CA VAL A 36 0.46 5.26 -9.73
C VAL A 36 -0.55 4.32 -10.35
N VAL A 37 -0.32 3.01 -10.26
CA VAL A 37 -1.24 1.98 -10.71
C VAL A 37 -1.73 1.16 -9.54
N SER A 38 -2.99 1.41 -9.19
CA SER A 38 -3.62 0.83 -8.01
C SER A 38 -4.41 -0.42 -8.35
N SER A 39 -4.32 -1.45 -7.51
CA SER A 39 -5.23 -2.60 -7.47
C SER A 39 -6.05 -2.53 -6.18
N PHE A 40 -7.37 -2.56 -6.32
CA PHE A 40 -8.30 -2.42 -5.21
C PHE A 40 -9.03 -3.74 -4.96
N ALA A 41 -8.95 -4.24 -3.72
CA ALA A 41 -9.70 -5.41 -3.25
C ALA A 41 -9.81 -5.38 -1.71
N SER A 42 -10.35 -6.42 -1.09
CA SER A 42 -10.28 -6.56 0.37
C SER A 42 -8.83 -6.66 0.83
N SER A 43 -8.50 -6.11 2.00
CA SER A 43 -7.15 -6.22 2.58
C SER A 43 -6.67 -7.68 2.66
N SER A 44 -7.59 -8.60 2.95
CA SER A 44 -7.35 -10.03 2.99
C SER A 44 -6.90 -10.62 1.66
N THR A 45 -7.56 -10.23 0.58
CA THR A 45 -7.25 -10.71 -0.77
C THR A 45 -5.89 -10.17 -1.20
N LEU A 46 -5.64 -8.88 -0.98
CA LEU A 46 -4.38 -8.23 -1.34
C LEU A 46 -3.20 -8.79 -0.54
N ALA A 47 -3.35 -8.99 0.78
CA ALA A 47 -2.30 -9.58 1.61
C ALA A 47 -1.91 -11.00 1.15
N ARG A 48 -2.90 -11.82 0.77
CA ARG A 48 -2.64 -13.16 0.20
C ARG A 48 -2.01 -13.10 -1.19
N GLN A 49 -2.35 -12.11 -2.01
CA GLN A 49 -1.69 -11.91 -3.30
C GLN A 49 -0.22 -11.52 -3.11
N ILE A 50 0.08 -10.62 -2.15
CA ILE A 50 1.45 -10.23 -1.81
C ILE A 50 2.25 -11.43 -1.28
N GLU A 51 1.66 -12.24 -0.37
CA GLU A 51 2.25 -13.51 0.07
C GLU A 51 2.54 -14.45 -1.09
N ALA A 52 1.65 -14.52 -2.08
CA ALA A 52 1.81 -15.33 -3.29
C ALA A 52 2.80 -14.73 -4.31
N GLY A 53 3.48 -13.62 -3.99
CA GLY A 53 4.50 -13.00 -4.84
C GLY A 53 3.95 -12.01 -5.87
N ALA A 54 2.72 -11.52 -5.72
CA ALA A 54 2.20 -10.46 -6.57
C ALA A 54 3.06 -9.18 -6.43
N PRO A 55 3.46 -8.53 -7.54
CA PRO A 55 4.35 -7.38 -7.48
C PRO A 55 3.58 -6.13 -7.02
N ALA A 56 3.76 -5.74 -5.76
CA ALA A 56 3.29 -4.49 -5.19
C ALA A 56 4.46 -3.72 -4.57
N ASP A 57 4.57 -2.42 -4.89
CA ASP A 57 5.57 -1.53 -4.30
C ASP A 57 5.08 -0.92 -2.99
N LEU A 58 3.75 -0.80 -2.85
CA LEU A 58 3.09 -0.29 -1.65
C LEU A 58 1.83 -1.09 -1.34
N PHE A 59 1.63 -1.43 -0.07
CA PHE A 59 0.41 -2.06 0.43
C PHE A 59 -0.27 -1.17 1.47
N ILE A 60 -1.55 -0.85 1.26
CA ILE A 60 -2.37 -0.03 2.15
C ILE A 60 -3.57 -0.86 2.60
N SER A 61 -3.48 -1.43 3.80
CA SER A 61 -4.56 -2.18 4.44
C SER A 61 -5.50 -1.26 5.22
N ALA A 62 -6.80 -1.55 5.19
CA ALA A 62 -7.80 -0.95 6.08
C ALA A 62 -7.83 -1.60 7.50
N ASP A 63 -7.14 -2.72 7.70
CA ASP A 63 -7.14 -3.48 8.95
C ASP A 63 -5.70 -3.88 9.32
N GLN A 64 -5.31 -3.61 10.57
CA GLN A 64 -4.00 -3.96 11.10
C GLN A 64 -3.72 -5.46 11.03
N LYS A 65 -4.73 -6.31 11.25
CA LYS A 65 -4.58 -7.77 11.21
C LYS A 65 -4.03 -8.28 9.88
N TRP A 66 -4.40 -7.66 8.76
CA TRP A 66 -3.91 -8.04 7.44
C TRP A 66 -2.53 -7.45 7.12
N MET A 67 -2.17 -6.33 7.74
CA MET A 67 -0.79 -5.83 7.70
C MET A 67 0.13 -6.72 8.55
N ASP A 68 -0.30 -7.12 9.75
CA ASP A 68 0.40 -8.06 10.63
C ASP A 68 0.61 -9.40 9.92
N TYR A 69 -0.44 -9.94 9.29
CA TYR A 69 -0.34 -11.14 8.46
C TYR A 69 0.75 -11.03 7.39
N ALA A 70 0.76 -9.94 6.62
CA ALA A 70 1.73 -9.76 5.54
C ALA A 70 3.17 -9.60 6.08
N VAL A 71 3.33 -8.98 7.25
CA VAL A 71 4.60 -8.90 7.99
C VAL A 71 5.07 -10.29 8.46
N ASP A 72 4.19 -11.08 9.07
CA ASP A 72 4.51 -12.43 9.56
C ASP A 72 4.95 -13.36 8.42
N LYS A 73 4.38 -13.16 7.23
CA LYS A 73 4.79 -13.84 5.99
C LYS A 73 6.07 -13.30 5.37
N LYS A 74 6.74 -12.34 6.01
CA LYS A 74 7.95 -11.65 5.52
C LYS A 74 7.74 -11.00 4.15
N ALA A 75 6.51 -10.64 3.84
CA ALA A 75 6.13 -10.05 2.56
C ALA A 75 6.07 -8.51 2.62
N ILE A 76 6.39 -7.94 3.79
CA ILE A 76 6.48 -6.51 4.06
C ILE A 76 7.81 -6.22 4.75
N ASP A 77 8.49 -5.15 4.35
CA ASP A 77 9.59 -4.59 5.13
C ASP A 77 9.01 -3.91 6.40
N THR A 78 9.29 -4.46 7.57
CA THR A 78 8.76 -3.94 8.83
C THR A 78 9.23 -2.53 9.13
N ALA A 79 10.41 -2.13 8.66
CA ALA A 79 10.92 -0.77 8.81
C ALA A 79 10.12 0.24 7.97
N SER A 80 9.44 -0.21 6.91
CA SER A 80 8.62 0.66 6.06
C SER A 80 7.16 0.76 6.52
N ARG A 81 6.73 -0.03 7.52
CA ARG A 81 5.36 -0.01 8.01
C ARG A 81 5.05 1.29 8.74
N GLN A 82 3.96 1.93 8.34
CA GLN A 82 3.44 3.14 8.99
C GLN A 82 1.95 2.97 9.29
N THR A 83 1.54 3.27 10.52
CA THR A 83 0.12 3.31 10.91
C THR A 83 -0.36 4.74 10.76
N LEU A 84 -1.08 5.02 9.67
CA LEU A 84 -1.55 6.38 9.35
C LEU A 84 -2.80 6.77 10.12
N LEU A 85 -3.62 5.78 10.49
CA LEU A 85 -4.91 5.97 11.13
C LEU A 85 -5.05 4.94 12.25
N ALA A 86 -5.14 5.44 13.49
CA ALA A 86 -5.50 4.65 14.65
C ALA A 86 -6.22 5.56 15.64
N ILE A 87 -7.29 5.06 16.26
CA ILE A 87 -7.86 5.70 17.45
C ILE A 87 -6.88 5.45 18.60
N ALA A 88 -6.16 6.49 19.00
CA ALA A 88 -5.22 6.44 20.11
C ALA A 88 -5.99 6.41 21.44
N TRP A 89 -6.35 5.22 21.91
CA TRP A 89 -6.44 4.97 23.35
C TRP A 89 -5.15 4.28 23.75
N SER A 90 -4.06 5.04 23.88
CA SER A 90 -2.88 4.54 24.57
C SER A 90 -3.07 4.77 26.06
N LEU A 91 -3.25 3.69 26.81
CA LEU A 91 -2.80 3.63 28.21
C LEU A 91 -1.27 3.54 28.23
#